data_AF-A0A919YCZ9-F1
#
_entry.id   AF-A0A919YCZ9-F1
#
_cell.length_a   1.000
_cell.length_b   1.000
_cell.length_c   1.000
_cell.angle_alpha   90.00
_cell.angle_beta   90.00
_cell.angle_gamma   90.00
#
_symmetry.space_group_name_H-M   'P 1'
#
loop_
_entity.id
_entity.type
_entity.pdbx_description
1 polymer ?
#
loop_
_entity_poly.entity_id
_entity_poly.type
_entity_poly.pdbx_seq_one_letter_code
_entity_poly.pdbx_strand_id
1 'polypeptide(L)'
;MEGDNTKTVKLYKWENLQADSGWKVKRGFSMWYCHYDFVDCDEGVEYVLPEGYEVAESPLGEELIYDYTGDYCEISISHNNPVLYSNAGRVELVRA
;
A
#
# COMPACT_ATOMS: atom_id res chain seq x y z
N MET A 1 18.07 -25.74 0.38
CA MET A 1 18.34 -24.48 -0.33
C MET A 1 17.09 -23.64 -0.16
N GLU A 2 17.03 -22.84 0.90
CA GLU A 2 15.96 -21.86 1.06
C GLU A 2 16.32 -20.70 0.13
N GLY A 3 15.60 -20.60 -0.98
CA GLY A 3 15.60 -19.36 -1.75
C GLY A 3 14.87 -18.33 -0.89
N ASP A 4 15.54 -17.22 -0.60
CA ASP A 4 14.94 -16.07 0.05
C ASP A 4 13.82 -15.55 -0.88
N ASN A 5 12.60 -16.04 -0.68
CA ASN A 5 11.44 -15.73 -1.50
C ASN A 5 10.82 -14.43 -0.98
N THR A 6 11.65 -13.41 -0.80
CA THR A 6 11.23 -12.10 -0.33
C THR A 6 10.30 -11.49 -1.37
N LYS A 7 9.00 -11.49 -1.08
CA LYS A 7 7.99 -10.84 -1.91
C LYS A 7 8.04 -9.34 -1.67
N THR A 8 7.90 -8.56 -2.73
CA THR A 8 7.80 -7.10 -2.64
C THR A 8 6.50 -6.61 -3.27
N VAL A 9 6.09 -5.40 -2.91
CA VAL A 9 5.00 -4.66 -3.54
C VAL A 9 5.45 -3.24 -3.85
N LYS A 10 5.14 -2.76 -5.05
CA LYS A 10 5.38 -1.37 -5.42
C LYS A 10 4.20 -0.52 -4.96
N LEU A 11 4.47 0.48 -4.12
CA LEU A 11 3.46 1.43 -3.64
C LEU A 11 3.83 2.85 -4.05
N TYR A 12 2.81 3.60 -4.49
CA TYR A 12 2.90 5.00 -4.88
C TYR A 12 2.45 5.88 -3.73
N LYS A 13 3.34 6.75 -3.26
CA LYS A 13 2.95 7.77 -2.29
C LYS A 13 2.22 8.89 -3.01
N TRP A 14 1.12 9.33 -2.46
CA TRP A 14 0.34 10.43 -3.02
C TRP A 14 0.09 11.54 -2.00
N GLU A 15 -0.01 12.77 -2.49
CA GLU A 15 -0.30 13.98 -1.74
C GLU A 15 -1.43 14.75 -2.41
N ASN A 16 -2.46 15.11 -1.63
CA ASN A 16 -3.56 15.92 -2.08
C ASN A 16 -3.20 17.41 -2.00
N LEU A 17 -3.01 18.03 -3.15
CA LEU A 17 -2.61 19.44 -3.31
C LEU A 17 -3.73 20.43 -2.94
N GLN A 18 -4.97 19.95 -2.81
CA GLN A 18 -6.15 20.76 -2.51
C GLN A 18 -6.78 20.43 -1.15
N ALA A 19 -6.06 19.81 -0.21
CA ALA A 19 -6.63 19.29 1.04
C ALA A 19 -7.41 20.30 1.94
N ASP A 20 -7.39 21.60 1.62
CA ASP A 20 -8.25 22.62 2.24
C ASP A 20 -9.70 22.68 1.70
N SER A 21 -10.02 22.04 0.56
CA SER A 21 -11.31 22.19 -0.13
C SER A 21 -12.39 21.13 0.18
N GLY A 22 -12.14 20.20 1.10
CA GLY A 22 -13.14 19.22 1.58
C GLY A 22 -12.65 17.79 1.72
N TRP A 23 -11.47 17.47 1.18
CA TRP A 23 -10.84 16.15 1.32
C TRP A 23 -9.78 16.18 2.42
N LYS A 24 -10.15 15.74 3.63
CA LYS A 24 -9.33 15.88 4.84
C LYS A 24 -8.02 15.06 4.82
N VAL A 25 -7.93 14.04 3.97
CA VAL A 25 -6.73 13.19 3.89
C VAL A 25 -5.70 13.89 2.99
N LYS A 26 -4.59 14.32 3.61
CA LYS A 26 -3.54 15.08 2.94
C LYS A 26 -2.62 14.21 2.10
N ARG A 27 -2.46 12.93 2.47
CA ARG A 27 -1.49 12.01 1.85
C ARG A 27 -1.83 10.57 2.15
N GLY A 28 -1.35 9.65 1.32
CA GLY A 28 -1.50 8.22 1.51
C GLY A 28 -0.57 7.42 0.60
N PHE A 29 -0.86 6.13 0.49
CA PHE A 29 -0.21 5.21 -0.43
C PHE A 29 -1.26 4.48 -1.26
N SER A 30 -0.87 3.99 -2.44
CA SER A 30 -1.72 3.25 -3.38
C SER A 30 -0.89 2.18 -4.09
N MET A 31 -1.52 1.07 -4.49
CA MET A 31 -0.89 0.08 -5.38
C MET A 31 -0.82 0.58 -6.83
N TRP A 32 -1.67 1.54 -7.20
CA TRP A 32 -1.71 2.10 -8.54
C TRP A 32 -1.20 3.53 -8.56
N TYR A 33 -0.47 3.85 -9.63
CA TYR A 33 -0.09 5.22 -9.92
C TYR A 33 -1.34 6.08 -10.05
N CYS A 34 -1.30 7.23 -9.39
CA CYS A 34 -2.40 8.17 -9.33
C CYS A 34 -2.05 9.42 -10.14
N HIS A 35 -2.90 9.81 -11.07
CA HIS A 35 -2.67 11.01 -11.87
C HIS A 35 -3.95 11.81 -11.98
N TYR A 36 -4.04 12.81 -11.11
CA TYR A 36 -5.16 13.74 -11.06
C TYR A 36 -4.60 15.15 -10.87
N ASP A 37 -5.25 16.17 -11.43
CA ASP A 37 -4.78 17.57 -11.34
C ASP A 37 -4.63 18.09 -9.89
N PHE A 38 -5.20 17.38 -8.92
CA PHE A 38 -5.18 17.71 -7.50
C PHE A 38 -4.39 16.71 -6.63
N VAL A 39 -3.73 15.72 -7.24
CA VAL A 39 -2.93 14.72 -6.55
C VAL A 39 -1.55 14.63 -7.17
N ASP A 40 -0.52 14.88 -6.36
CA ASP A 40 0.86 14.56 -6.73
C ASP A 40 1.18 13.13 -6.30
N CYS A 41 1.82 12.35 -7.17
CA CYS A 41 2.09 10.93 -6.98
C CYS A 41 3.56 10.67 -7.31
N ASP A 42 4.27 9.98 -6.42
CA ASP A 42 5.67 9.66 -6.67
C ASP A 42 5.83 8.57 -7.76
N GLU A 43 7.09 8.24 -8.06
CA GLU A 43 7.43 7.21 -9.07
C GLU A 43 7.17 5.77 -8.58
N GLY A 44 6.70 5.62 -7.34
CA GLY A 44 6.49 4.39 -6.62
C GLY A 44 7.79 3.77 -6.09
N VAL A 45 7.69 3.16 -4.92
CA VAL A 45 8.80 2.53 -4.20
C VAL A 45 8.45 1.09 -3.87
N GLU A 46 9.42 0.19 -3.93
CA GLU A 46 9.24 -1.21 -3.54
C GLU A 46 9.37 -1.38 -2.02
N TYR A 47 8.45 -2.14 -1.47
CA TYR A 47 8.40 -2.49 -0.05
C TYR A 47 8.33 -4.00 0.13
N VAL A 48 8.97 -4.51 1.17
CA VAL A 48 8.95 -5.93 1.51
C VAL A 48 7.59 -6.29 2.09
N LEU A 49 6.94 -7.30 1.52
CA LEU A 49 5.76 -7.91 2.12
C LEU A 49 6.16 -8.84 3.26
N PRO A 50 5.46 -8.80 4.41
CA PRO A 50 5.73 -9.73 5.50
C PRO A 50 5.46 -11.18 5.08
N GLU A 51 6.04 -12.13 5.81
CA GLU A 51 5.82 -13.55 5.53
C GLU A 51 4.32 -13.91 5.52
N GLY A 52 3.91 -14.67 4.51
CA GLY A 52 2.52 -15.08 4.31
C GLY A 52 1.62 -14.04 3.67
N TYR A 53 2.03 -12.77 3.57
CA TYR A 53 1.28 -11.76 2.83
C TYR A 53 1.45 -11.97 1.33
N GLU A 54 0.43 -11.59 0.57
CA GLU A 54 0.47 -11.69 -0.88
C GLU A 54 -0.35 -10.61 -1.58
N VAL A 55 0.03 -10.33 -2.83
CA VAL A 55 -0.80 -9.60 -3.77
C VAL A 55 -1.61 -10.62 -4.56
N ALA A 56 -2.91 -10.44 -4.62
CA ALA A 56 -3.82 -11.26 -5.41
C ALA A 56 -4.93 -10.41 -6.03
N GLU A 57 -5.53 -10.93 -7.10
CA GLU A 57 -6.64 -10.28 -7.80
C GLU A 57 -7.96 -10.53 -7.06
N SER A 58 -8.72 -9.47 -6.82
CA SER A 58 -10.07 -9.53 -6.27
C SER A 58 -11.06 -10.08 -7.31
N PRO A 59 -12.27 -10.52 -6.91
CA PRO A 59 -13.30 -10.94 -7.87
C PRO A 59 -13.71 -9.86 -8.89
N LEU A 60 -13.34 -8.60 -8.66
CA LEU A 60 -13.58 -7.47 -9.55
C LEU A 60 -12.39 -7.16 -10.48
N GLY A 61 -11.30 -7.92 -10.39
CA GLY A 61 -10.10 -7.70 -11.20
C GLY A 61 -9.09 -6.72 -10.59
N GLU A 62 -9.23 -6.39 -9.30
CA GLU A 62 -8.36 -5.42 -8.64
C GLU A 62 -7.21 -6.13 -7.91
N GLU A 63 -5.96 -5.75 -8.14
CA GLU A 63 -4.84 -6.22 -7.33
C GLU A 63 -4.94 -5.66 -5.90
N LEU A 64 -5.07 -6.55 -4.92
CA LEU A 64 -5.17 -6.21 -3.50
C LEU A 64 -4.11 -6.97 -2.71
N ILE A 65 -3.79 -6.47 -1.51
CA ILE A 65 -2.90 -7.16 -0.57
C ILE A 65 -3.75 -7.93 0.44
N TYR A 66 -3.40 -9.19 0.66
CA TYR A 66 -4.00 -10.06 1.67
C TYR A 66 -2.96 -10.44 2.71
N ASP A 67 -3.38 -10.53 3.97
CA ASP A 67 -2.51 -11.01 5.04
C ASP A 67 -2.35 -12.54 5.03
N TYR A 68 -1.52 -13.05 5.94
CA TYR A 68 -1.26 -14.49 6.08
C TYR A 68 -2.49 -15.33 6.48
N THR A 69 -3.61 -14.70 6.84
CA THR A 69 -4.89 -15.35 7.12
C THR A 69 -5.85 -15.32 5.93
N GLY A 70 -5.50 -14.60 4.86
CA GLY A 70 -6.33 -14.39 3.67
C GLY A 70 -7.26 -13.18 3.77
N ASP A 71 -7.07 -12.31 4.77
CA ASP A 71 -7.89 -11.11 4.95
C ASP A 71 -7.31 -9.93 4.17
N TYR A 72 -8.19 -9.14 3.55
CA TYR A 72 -7.81 -7.92 2.83
C TYR A 72 -7.12 -6.92 3.75
N CYS A 73 -6.04 -6.31 3.25
CA CYS A 73 -5.29 -5.27 3.92
C CYS A 73 -5.64 -3.88 3.35
N GLU A 74 -6.12 -2.98 4.19
CA GLU A 74 -6.15 -1.55 3.88
C GLU A 74 -4.73 -0.98 3.92
N ILE A 75 -4.37 -0.18 2.91
CA ILE A 75 -3.11 0.56 2.87
C ILE A 75 -3.34 1.93 3.48
N SER A 76 -2.59 2.24 4.54
CA SER A 76 -2.62 3.52 5.24
C SER A 76 -1.23 4.12 5.38
N ILE A 77 -1.13 5.28 6.04
CA ILE A 77 0.12 5.99 6.27
C ILE A 77 0.37 6.21 7.77
N SER A 78 1.59 5.91 8.22
CA SER A 78 2.03 6.19 9.58
C SER A 78 3.47 6.67 9.55
N HIS A 79 3.76 7.82 10.17
CA HIS A 79 5.11 8.41 10.18
C HIS A 79 5.80 8.46 8.79
N ASN A 80 5.02 8.72 7.72
CA ASN A 80 5.46 8.69 6.31
C ASN A 80 5.79 7.32 5.70
N ASN A 81 5.57 6.21 6.41
CA ASN A 81 5.70 4.85 5.90
C ASN A 81 4.33 4.25 5.56
N PRO A 82 4.25 3.36 4.55
CA PRO A 82 3.04 2.60 4.27
C PRO A 82 2.82 1.55 5.35
N VAL A 83 1.55 1.37 5.71
CA VAL A 83 1.12 0.43 6.73
C VAL A 83 -0.04 -0.38 6.19
N LEU A 84 0.02 -1.69 6.39
CA LEU A 84 -1.09 -2.61 6.13
C LEU A 84 -1.91 -2.79 7.40
N TYR A 85 -3.23 -2.68 7.27
CA TYR A 85 -4.19 -2.92 8.34
C TYR A 85 -5.19 -4.00 7.91
N SER A 86 -5.31 -5.06 8.71
CA SER A 86 -6.29 -6.14 8.55
C SER A 86 -6.80 -6.60 9.93
N ASN A 87 -7.60 -7.67 9.99
CA ASN A 87 -8.03 -8.25 11.26
C ASN A 87 -6.87 -8.89 12.04
N ALA A 88 -5.80 -9.33 11.34
CA ALA A 88 -4.58 -9.86 11.99
C ALA A 88 -3.77 -8.77 12.69
N GLY A 89 -3.99 -7.49 12.32
CA GLY A 89 -3.43 -6.34 13.00
C GLY A 89 -2.84 -5.30 12.05
N ARG A 90 -1.80 -4.63 12.53
CA ARG A 90 -1.13 -3.52 11.85
C ARG A 90 0.33 -3.88 11.58
N VAL A 91 0.76 -3.79 10.33
CA VAL A 91 2.17 -3.99 9.96
C VAL A 91 2.68 -2.81 9.14
N GLU A 92 3.76 -2.19 9.60
CA GLU A 92 4.46 -1.16 8.85
C GLU A 92 5.44 -1.81 7.88
N LEU A 93 5.40 -1.42 6.60
CA LEU A 93 6.28 -2.01 5.60
C LEU A 93 7.63 -1.30 5.58
N VAL A 94 8.68 -2.07 5.31
CA VAL A 94 10.04 -1.57 5.13
C VAL A 94 10.35 -1.51 3.65
N ARG A 95 11.14 -0.51 3.23
CA ARG A 95 11.64 -0.44 1.86
C ARG A 95 12.52 -1.65 1.56
N ALA A 96 12.40 -2.18 0.35
CA ALA A 96 13.28 -3.24 -0.16
C ALA A 96 14.69 -2.72 -0.46
#